data_AF-A0A2E6U819-F1
#
_entry.id   AF-A0A2E6U819-F1
#
_cell.length_a   1.000
_cell.length_b   1.000
_cell.length_c   1.000
_cell.angle_alpha   90.00
_cell.angle_beta   90.00
_cell.angle_gamma   90.00
#
_symmetry.space_group_name_H-M   'P 1'
#
loop_
_entity.id
_entity.type
_entity.pdbx_description
1 polymer ?
#
loop_
_entity_poly.entity_id
_entity_poly.type
_entity_poly.pdbx_seq_one_letter_code
_entity_poly.pdbx_strand_id
1 'polypeptide(L)'
;MLNDMDWDMAGALGRLLAALKEQGMTADEAFEQIDTDEDGKLNGPELLNGLSALLGEDLDPAKVSRIITSSDVDIDHRVDLFEWRAMLGPTGEEE
;
A
#
# COMPACT_ATOMS: atom_id res chain seq x y z
N MET A 1 -7.15 24.79 9.38
CA MET A 1 -7.53 23.67 8.50
C MET A 1 -6.24 22.95 8.21
N LEU A 2 -6.05 21.76 8.80
CA LEU A 2 -4.87 20.94 8.52
C LEU A 2 -4.95 20.58 7.04
N ASN A 3 -3.92 20.95 6.28
CA ASN A 3 -3.85 20.60 4.87
C ASN A 3 -3.76 19.08 4.76
N ASP A 4 -4.86 18.43 4.39
CA ASP A 4 -4.90 17.06 3.85
C ASP A 4 -4.05 16.87 2.56
N MET A 5 -3.24 17.87 2.19
CA MET A 5 -2.40 17.93 1.00
C MET A 5 -0.97 17.41 1.19
N ASP A 6 -0.54 17.04 2.40
CA ASP A 6 0.79 16.44 2.65
C ASP A 6 0.72 14.91 2.81
N TRP A 7 -0.27 14.27 2.19
CA TRP A 7 -0.17 12.83 1.94
C TRP A 7 0.81 12.60 0.80
N ASP A 8 2.10 12.64 1.12
CA ASP A 8 3.18 12.21 0.23
C ASP A 8 3.25 10.68 0.22
N MET A 9 3.35 10.08 -0.97
CA MET A 9 3.34 8.64 -1.15
C MET A 9 4.47 7.97 -0.36
N ALA A 10 5.62 8.66 -0.23
CA ALA A 10 6.73 8.23 0.61
C ALA A 10 6.38 8.16 2.11
N GLY A 11 5.56 9.09 2.60
CA GLY A 11 5.11 9.11 3.99
C GLY A 11 4.04 8.05 4.29
N ALA A 12 3.10 7.87 3.35
CA ALA A 12 2.08 6.82 3.39
C ALA A 12 2.71 5.43 3.47
N LEU A 13 3.65 5.18 2.57
CA LEU A 13 4.38 3.93 2.47
C LEU A 13 5.32 3.72 3.65
N GLY A 14 5.95 4.79 4.15
CA GLY A 14 6.77 4.73 5.36
C GLY A 14 5.97 4.34 6.61
N ARG A 15 4.73 4.83 6.74
CA ARG A 15 3.82 4.43 7.82
C ARG A 15 3.36 2.99 7.67
N LEU A 16 3.06 2.57 6.45
CA LEU A 16 2.70 1.19 6.14
C LEU A 16 3.85 0.24 6.49
N LEU A 17 5.07 0.54 6.03
CA LEU A 17 6.27 -0.21 6.36
C LEU A 17 6.54 -0.28 7.87
N ALA A 18 6.33 0.83 8.58
CA ALA A 18 6.44 0.85 10.03
C ALA A 18 5.41 -0.07 10.68
N ALA A 19 4.14 -0.02 10.24
CA ALA A 19 3.08 -0.89 10.74
C ALA A 19 3.37 -2.38 10.47
N LEU A 20 3.85 -2.73 9.27
CA LEU A 20 4.25 -4.10 8.94
C LEU A 20 5.41 -4.57 9.82
N LYS A 21 6.43 -3.73 9.99
CA LYS A 21 7.59 -4.04 10.83
C LYS A 21 7.23 -4.15 12.31
N GLU A 22 6.31 -3.31 12.82
CA GLU A 22 5.80 -3.39 14.18
C GLU A 22 4.97 -4.66 14.42
N GLN A 23 4.20 -5.07 13.42
CA GLN A 23 3.44 -6.33 13.46
C GLN A 23 4.30 -7.56 13.16
N GLY A 24 5.55 -7.39 12.74
CA GLY A 24 6.44 -8.49 12.35
C GLY A 24 6.01 -9.20 11.07
N MET A 25 5.24 -8.51 10.23
CA MET A 25 4.69 -9.01 8.98
C MET A 25 5.57 -8.64 7.79
N THR A 26 5.61 -9.53 6.80
CA THR A 26 6.26 -9.29 5.51
C THR A 26 5.35 -8.54 4.55
N ALA A 27 5.93 -7.96 3.49
CA ALA A 27 5.17 -7.35 2.40
C ALA A 27 4.16 -8.33 1.80
N ASP A 28 4.54 -9.59 1.63
CA ASP A 28 3.68 -10.67 1.14
C ASP A 28 2.49 -10.94 2.07
N GLU A 29 2.73 -11.11 3.38
CA GLU A 29 1.66 -11.35 4.34
C GLU A 29 0.71 -10.14 4.43
N ALA A 30 1.25 -8.93 4.28
CA ALA A 30 0.44 -7.72 4.20
C ALA A 30 -0.44 -7.74 2.94
N PHE A 31 0.15 -8.12 1.80
CA PHE A 31 -0.56 -8.21 0.54
C PHE A 31 -1.71 -9.20 0.63
N GLU A 32 -1.45 -10.42 1.13
CA GLU A 32 -2.47 -11.46 1.35
C GLU A 32 -3.57 -11.02 2.33
N GLN A 33 -3.26 -10.14 3.29
CA GLN A 33 -4.27 -9.61 4.21
C GLN A 33 -5.18 -8.56 3.57
N ILE A 34 -4.69 -7.85 2.55
CA ILE A 34 -5.41 -6.79 1.85
C ILE A 34 -6.18 -7.38 0.66
N ASP A 35 -5.56 -8.32 -0.05
CA ASP A 35 -6.12 -9.10 -1.16
C ASP A 35 -7.28 -9.97 -0.64
N THR A 36 -8.50 -9.45 -0.72
CA THR A 36 -9.66 -10.10 -0.13
C THR A 36 -10.29 -11.10 -1.10
N ASP A 37 -10.13 -10.88 -2.40
CA ASP A 37 -10.60 -11.77 -3.45
C ASP A 37 -9.56 -12.83 -3.89
N GLU A 38 -8.34 -12.77 -3.34
CA GLU A 38 -7.22 -13.68 -3.59
C GLU A 38 -6.89 -13.78 -5.10
N ASP A 39 -7.11 -12.69 -5.84
CA ASP A 39 -6.86 -12.64 -7.28
C ASP A 39 -5.39 -12.34 -7.63
N GLY A 40 -4.57 -12.06 -6.60
CA GLY A 40 -3.15 -11.76 -6.72
C GLY A 40 -2.87 -10.31 -7.15
N LYS A 41 -3.88 -9.43 -7.12
CA LYS A 41 -3.80 -8.00 -7.45
C LYS A 41 -4.69 -7.16 -6.54
N LEU A 42 -4.12 -6.13 -5.91
CA LEU A 42 -4.90 -5.20 -5.10
C LEU A 42 -5.64 -4.20 -5.98
N ASN A 43 -6.97 -4.21 -5.90
CA ASN A 43 -7.77 -3.17 -6.50
C ASN A 43 -7.91 -1.93 -5.59
N GLY A 44 -8.42 -0.83 -6.13
CA GLY A 44 -8.64 0.43 -5.38
C GLY A 44 -9.38 0.27 -4.05
N PRO A 45 -10.56 -0.36 -4.04
CA PRO A 45 -11.28 -0.68 -2.81
C PRO A 45 -10.51 -1.53 -1.81
N GLU A 46 -9.81 -2.58 -2.25
CA GLU A 46 -9.03 -3.45 -1.37
C GLU A 46 -7.88 -2.71 -0.74
N LEU A 47 -7.08 -2.03 -1.55
CA LEU A 47 -5.96 -1.22 -1.08
C LEU A 47 -6.44 -0.15 -0.09
N LEU A 48 -7.60 0.47 -0.34
CA LEU A 48 -8.20 1.44 0.58
C LEU A 48 -8.54 0.84 1.93
N ASN A 49 -9.26 -0.27 1.95
CA ASN A 49 -9.65 -0.93 3.20
C ASN A 49 -8.43 -1.47 3.94
N GLY A 50 -7.50 -2.09 3.21
CA GLY A 50 -6.26 -2.65 3.72
C GLY A 50 -5.34 -1.62 4.34
N LEU A 51 -5.05 -0.54 3.62
CA LEU A 51 -4.24 0.56 4.16
C LEU A 51 -4.93 1.23 5.35
N SER A 52 -6.26 1.41 5.30
CA SER A 52 -6.98 2.01 6.43
C SER A 52 -6.94 1.11 7.68
N ALA A 53 -7.00 -0.21 7.48
CA ALA A 53 -6.86 -1.19 8.57
C ALA A 53 -5.44 -1.24 9.14
N LEU A 54 -4.41 -1.25 8.29
CA LEU A 54 -3.00 -1.34 8.70
C LEU A 54 -2.50 -0.05 9.36
N LEU A 55 -2.91 1.10 8.84
CA LEU A 55 -2.54 2.40 9.39
C LEU A 55 -3.44 2.83 10.56
N GLY A 56 -4.61 2.20 10.70
CA GLY A 56 -5.61 2.58 11.68
C GLY A 56 -6.21 3.97 11.44
N GLU A 57 -6.17 4.45 10.20
CA GLU A 57 -6.64 5.78 9.78
C GLU A 57 -7.57 5.62 8.56
N ASP A 58 -8.70 6.31 8.55
CA ASP A 58 -9.58 6.34 7.36
C ASP A 58 -8.87 7.09 6.22
N LEU A 59 -8.44 6.34 5.21
CA LEU A 59 -7.94 6.94 3.98
C LEU A 59 -9.12 7.32 3.07
N ASP A 60 -8.91 8.37 2.29
CA ASP A 60 -9.88 8.79 1.29
C ASP A 60 -9.63 8.02 -0.01
N PRO A 61 -10.67 7.54 -0.73
CA PRO A 61 -10.53 6.94 -2.04
C PRO A 61 -9.69 7.77 -3.02
N ALA A 62 -9.75 9.11 -2.92
CA ALA A 62 -8.94 9.99 -3.76
C ALA A 62 -7.44 9.90 -3.45
N LYS A 63 -7.05 9.64 -2.20
CA LYS A 63 -5.65 9.45 -1.79
C LYS A 63 -5.12 8.10 -2.30
N VAL A 64 -5.93 7.05 -2.20
CA VAL A 64 -5.58 5.70 -2.67
C VAL A 64 -5.51 5.63 -4.19
N SER A 65 -6.47 6.25 -4.88
CA SER A 65 -6.42 6.37 -6.34
C SER A 65 -5.14 7.03 -6.81
N ARG A 66 -4.63 8.05 -6.11
CA ARG A 66 -3.33 8.65 -6.42
C ARG A 66 -2.17 7.71 -6.20
N ILE A 67 -2.17 6.95 -5.09
CA ILE A 67 -1.14 5.94 -4.82
C ILE A 67 -1.11 4.91 -5.96
N ILE A 68 -2.27 4.36 -6.32
CA ILE A 68 -2.37 3.40 -7.42
C ILE A 68 -1.85 4.04 -8.69
N THR A 69 -2.41 5.16 -9.14
CA THR A 69 -1.98 5.78 -10.40
C THR A 69 -0.50 6.18 -10.43
N SER A 70 0.13 6.46 -9.28
CA SER A 70 1.56 6.77 -9.22
C SER A 70 2.47 5.55 -9.22
N SER A 71 1.94 4.38 -8.85
CA SER A 71 2.72 3.16 -8.68
C SER A 71 2.38 2.07 -9.69
N ASP A 72 1.22 2.18 -10.30
CA ASP A 72 0.70 1.39 -11.42
C ASP A 72 1.57 1.66 -12.65
N VAL A 73 2.54 0.77 -12.89
CA VAL A 73 3.51 0.90 -13.98
C VAL A 73 2.91 0.40 -15.29
N ASP A 74 2.04 -0.60 -15.24
CA ASP A 74 1.39 -1.20 -16.41
C ASP A 74 0.04 -0.56 -16.79
N ILE A 75 -0.43 0.40 -15.97
CA ILE A 75 -1.65 1.20 -16.13
C ILE A 75 -2.90 0.30 -16.12
N ASP A 76 -2.87 -0.79 -15.34
CA ASP A 76 -4.00 -1.70 -15.18
C ASP A 76 -4.96 -1.29 -14.05
N HIS A 77 -4.65 -0.19 -13.35
CA HIS A 77 -5.38 0.36 -12.21
C HIS A 77 -5.47 -0.57 -10.99
N ARG A 78 -4.55 -1.53 -10.91
CA ARG A 78 -4.36 -2.45 -9.80
C ARG A 78 -2.90 -2.40 -9.38
N VAL A 79 -2.61 -3.07 -8.28
CA VAL A 79 -1.24 -3.22 -7.78
C VAL A 79 -0.97 -4.70 -7.62
N ASP A 80 -0.09 -5.25 -8.43
CA ASP A 80 0.30 -6.64 -8.29
C ASP A 80 1.34 -6.84 -7.18
N LEU A 81 1.61 -8.09 -6.80
CA LEU A 81 2.58 -8.43 -5.76
C LEU A 81 4.00 -7.90 -6.08
N PHE A 82 4.38 -7.82 -7.35
CA PHE A 82 5.68 -7.32 -7.78
C PHE A 82 5.78 -5.80 -7.59
N GLU A 83 4.77 -5.05 -8.01
CA GLU A 83 4.67 -3.60 -7.79
C GLU A 83 4.58 -3.25 -6.30
N TRP A 84 3.83 -4.04 -5.53
CA TRP A 84 3.74 -3.90 -4.08
C TRP A 84 5.09 -4.08 -3.39
N ARG A 85 5.84 -5.13 -3.75
CA ARG A 85 7.19 -5.37 -3.22
C ARG A 85 8.17 -4.27 -3.66
N ALA A 86 8.06 -3.80 -4.90
CA ALA A 86 8.90 -2.70 -5.39
C ALA A 86 8.63 -1.40 -4.64
N MET A 87 7.37 -1.14 -4.25
CA MET A 87 6.99 0.00 -3.41
C MET A 87 7.53 -0.13 -1.99
N LEU A 88 7.26 -1.24 -1.31
CA LEU A 88 7.70 -1.47 0.07
C LEU A 88 9.23 -1.60 0.20
N GLY A 89 9.91 -1.77 -0.93
CA GLY A 89 11.33 -2.04 -1.01
C GLY A 89 11.61 -3.51 -0.75
N PRO A 90 12.74 -4.04 -1.27
CA PRO A 90 13.14 -5.39 -0.96
C PRO A 90 13.39 -5.47 0.55
N THR A 91 12.60 -6.26 1.26
CA THR A 91 12.94 -6.73 2.61
C THR A 91 14.04 -7.79 2.54
N GLY A 92 15.06 -7.52 1.73
CA GLY A 92 16.24 -8.34 1.49
C GLY A 92 17.39 -7.37 1.20
N GLU A 93 18.33 -7.36 2.13
CA GLU A 93 19.62 -6.67 2.04
C GLU A 93 20.19 -6.69 0.60
N GLU A 94 20.40 -5.51 0.03
CA GLU A 94 21.55 -5.28 -0.86
C GLU A 94 22.46 -4.28 -0.16
N GLU A 95 23.41 -4.80 0.63
CA GLU A 95 24.87 -4.61 0.44
C GLU A 95 25.66 -5.74 1.10
#